data_AF-Q0DV88-F1
#
_entry.id   AF-Q0DV88-F1
#
_cell.length_a   1.000
_cell.length_b   1.000
_cell.length_c   1.000
_cell.angle_alpha   90.00
_cell.angle_beta   90.00
_cell.angle_gamma   90.00
#
_symmetry.space_group_name_H-M   'P 1'
#
loop_
_entity.id
_entity.type
_entity.pdbx_description
1 polymer ?
#
loop_
_entity_poly.entity_id
_entity_poly.type
_entity_poly.pdbx_seq_one_letter_code
_entity_poly.pdbx_strand_id
1 'polypeptide(L)'
;ISAFLHLICHAFEFFTVPFGQFFKDRHYLDKEWGKYFEGQGGGKMVILEVGCGAGNTIFPLISTYPDIFVHACDFSPRAVDLVKKHKDYRPDRVNAFACDITSEQLTENVQPSSVDVVTMIFMLSAVAPAKMPLVLQNVRTVLKNGGRVLFRDYAFGDLAQERLMSKGQQISENFYVRGDGTVSACEHITFQMST
;
A
#
# COMPACT_ATOMS: atom_id res chain seq x y z
N ILE A 1 -3.57 13.56 21.49
CA ILE A 1 -3.02 12.33 22.10
C ILE A 1 -1.73 12.03 21.36
N SER A 2 -0.58 12.24 22.01
CA SER A 2 0.74 12.06 21.40
C SER A 2 1.15 10.60 21.55
N ALA A 3 1.41 9.91 20.44
CA ALA A 3 2.07 8.60 20.45
C ALA A 3 3.45 8.81 19.83
N PHE A 4 4.47 8.85 20.69
CA PHE A 4 5.86 8.78 20.26
C PHE A 4 6.18 7.33 19.93
N LEU A 5 6.47 7.05 18.67
CA LEU A 5 7.33 5.94 18.29
C LEU A 5 8.66 6.59 17.84
N HIS A 6 9.80 5.94 18.00
CA HIS A 6 11.10 6.45 17.55
C HIS A 6 11.84 5.30 16.89
N LEU A 7 12.36 5.50 15.68
CA LEU A 7 13.70 5.10 15.22
C LEU A 7 13.94 5.60 13.77
N ILE A 8 15.22 5.75 13.40
CA ILE A 8 15.73 6.57 12.28
C ILE A 8 16.46 5.67 11.25
N CYS A 9 16.38 6.03 9.95
CA CYS A 9 16.85 5.27 8.76
C CYS A 9 17.91 5.99 7.87
N HIS A 10 18.43 5.31 6.83
CA HIS A 10 18.99 5.87 5.56
C HIS A 10 18.77 4.95 4.31
N ALA A 11 18.81 5.51 3.08
CA ALA A 11 18.14 5.13 1.79
C ALA A 11 18.88 4.19 0.77
N PHE A 12 18.24 3.72 -0.35
CA PHE A 12 18.83 3.48 -1.73
C PHE A 12 17.82 3.08 -2.88
N GLU A 13 18.28 3.10 -4.15
CA GLU A 13 17.59 3.05 -5.50
C GLU A 13 17.09 1.67 -6.02
N PHE A 14 16.14 1.66 -6.99
CA PHE A 14 15.51 0.45 -7.60
C PHE A 14 15.86 0.22 -9.09
N PHE A 15 16.16 -1.04 -9.45
CA PHE A 15 16.16 -1.57 -10.84
C PHE A 15 14.88 -2.37 -11.13
N THR A 16 14.43 -2.39 -12.39
CA THR A 16 13.20 -3.03 -12.87
C THR A 16 13.39 -4.50 -13.27
N VAL A 17 12.48 -5.38 -12.85
CA VAL A 17 12.37 -6.79 -13.31
C VAL A 17 10.90 -7.18 -13.55
N PRO A 18 10.62 -8.17 -14.42
CA PRO A 18 9.27 -8.43 -14.92
C PRO A 18 8.38 -9.12 -13.87
N PHE A 19 7.38 -8.42 -13.37
CA PHE A 19 6.39 -8.93 -12.41
C PHE A 19 5.29 -9.73 -13.12
N GLY A 20 4.99 -10.96 -12.66
CA GLY A 20 3.97 -11.80 -13.33
C GLY A 20 3.43 -13.03 -12.60
N GLN A 21 3.99 -13.48 -11.47
CA GLN A 21 3.46 -14.71 -10.83
C GLN A 21 3.73 -14.89 -9.33
N PHE A 22 4.17 -13.86 -8.59
CA PHE A 22 4.74 -14.06 -7.25
C PHE A 22 3.83 -13.78 -6.05
N PHE A 23 2.68 -13.11 -6.22
CA PHE A 23 1.86 -12.67 -5.08
C PHE A 23 0.58 -13.49 -4.97
N LYS A 24 0.39 -14.12 -3.81
CA LYS A 24 -0.85 -14.80 -3.44
C LYS A 24 -1.92 -13.78 -3.07
N ASP A 25 -3.16 -14.10 -3.39
CA ASP A 25 -4.34 -13.32 -3.00
C ASP A 25 -4.41 -13.15 -1.49
N ARG A 26 -4.68 -11.92 -1.04
CA ARG A 26 -4.57 -11.51 0.36
C ARG A 26 -5.86 -11.72 1.14
N HIS A 27 -6.45 -12.91 1.03
CA HIS A 27 -7.70 -13.28 1.71
C HIS A 27 -7.63 -13.15 3.25
N TYR A 28 -6.43 -13.05 3.85
CA TYR A 28 -6.27 -12.84 5.29
C TYR A 28 -6.63 -11.43 5.77
N LEU A 29 -6.71 -10.44 4.87
CA LEU A 29 -7.04 -9.06 5.25
C LEU A 29 -8.45 -8.96 5.83
N ASP A 30 -9.35 -9.85 5.44
CA ASP A 30 -10.70 -9.94 6.00
C ASP A 30 -10.67 -10.23 7.52
N LYS A 31 -9.79 -11.15 7.94
CA LYS A 31 -9.65 -11.52 9.36
C LYS A 31 -9.00 -10.41 10.19
N GLU A 32 -8.03 -9.69 9.62
CA GLU A 32 -7.30 -8.64 10.34
C GLU A 32 -8.08 -7.32 10.35
N TRP A 33 -8.71 -6.97 9.23
CA TRP A 33 -9.23 -5.62 8.97
C TRP A 33 -10.71 -5.58 8.56
N GLY A 34 -11.44 -6.70 8.52
CA GLY A 34 -12.83 -6.74 8.03
C GLY A 34 -13.76 -5.71 8.68
N LYS A 35 -13.63 -5.50 10.00
CA LYS A 35 -14.36 -4.46 10.76
C LYS A 35 -14.17 -3.02 10.25
N TYR A 36 -13.14 -2.76 9.45
CA TYR A 36 -12.87 -1.45 8.83
C TYR A 36 -13.51 -1.32 7.45
N PHE A 37 -13.86 -2.44 6.81
CA PHE A 37 -14.46 -2.53 5.48
C PHE A 37 -15.98 -2.75 5.52
N GLU A 38 -16.53 -3.13 6.67
CA GLU A 38 -17.97 -3.18 6.91
C GLU A 38 -18.55 -1.75 6.91
N GLY A 39 -19.45 -1.47 5.96
CA GLY A 39 -20.08 -0.17 5.78
C GLY A 39 -20.82 0.29 7.03
N GLN A 40 -20.45 1.45 7.57
CA GLN A 40 -21.20 2.09 8.64
C GLN A 40 -22.35 2.90 8.04
N GLY A 41 -23.57 2.38 8.09
CA GLY A 41 -24.78 3.14 7.74
C GLY A 41 -25.27 3.03 6.29
N GLY A 42 -24.96 1.94 5.57
CA GLY A 42 -25.61 1.59 4.30
C GLY A 42 -25.17 2.41 3.07
N GLY A 43 -24.12 3.22 3.18
CA GLY A 43 -23.50 3.94 2.06
C GLY A 43 -22.35 3.17 1.40
N LYS A 44 -22.07 3.48 0.12
CA LYS A 44 -20.91 2.94 -0.61
C LYS A 44 -19.60 3.40 0.05
N MET A 45 -18.74 2.48 0.46
CA MET A 45 -17.43 2.79 1.07
C MET A 45 -16.37 3.01 -0.01
N VAL A 46 -15.54 4.03 0.15
CA VAL A 46 -14.45 4.34 -0.80
C VAL A 46 -13.10 3.99 -0.17
N ILE A 47 -12.35 3.14 -0.84
CA ILE A 47 -11.02 2.68 -0.42
C ILE A 47 -9.98 3.13 -1.42
N LEU A 48 -8.78 3.49 -0.96
CA LEU A 48 -7.60 3.71 -1.81
C LEU A 48 -6.50 2.72 -1.44
N GLU A 49 -6.12 1.84 -2.37
CA GLU A 49 -4.91 1.01 -2.27
C GLU A 49 -3.75 1.75 -2.94
N VAL A 50 -2.74 2.12 -2.15
CA VAL A 50 -1.49 2.72 -2.64
C VAL A 50 -0.44 1.62 -2.78
N GLY A 51 0.19 1.52 -3.95
CA GLY A 51 1.09 0.42 -4.30
C GLY A 51 0.32 -0.85 -4.63
N CYS A 52 -0.65 -0.75 -5.54
CA CYS A 52 -1.63 -1.81 -5.78
C CYS A 52 -1.09 -3.07 -6.47
N GLY A 53 0.10 -3.01 -7.07
CA GLY A 53 0.70 -4.13 -7.77
C GLY A 53 -0.24 -4.74 -8.82
N ALA A 54 -0.39 -6.06 -8.82
CA ALA A 54 -1.32 -6.76 -9.72
C ALA A 54 -2.77 -6.83 -9.21
N GLY A 55 -3.09 -6.20 -8.08
CA GLY A 55 -4.45 -6.15 -7.52
C GLY A 55 -4.84 -7.31 -6.59
N ASN A 56 -3.87 -8.07 -6.06
CA ASN A 56 -4.11 -9.18 -5.12
C ASN A 56 -4.77 -8.78 -3.79
N THR A 57 -4.79 -7.48 -3.46
CA THR A 57 -5.61 -6.91 -2.39
C THR A 57 -7.01 -6.55 -2.90
N ILE A 58 -7.07 -5.91 -4.08
CA ILE A 58 -8.27 -5.28 -4.64
C ILE A 58 -9.36 -6.31 -4.96
N PHE A 59 -9.01 -7.35 -5.73
CA PHE A 59 -10.01 -8.29 -6.24
C PHE A 59 -10.68 -9.13 -5.16
N PRO A 60 -9.94 -9.69 -4.18
CA PRO A 60 -10.58 -10.31 -3.02
C PRO A 60 -11.48 -9.34 -2.26
N LEU A 61 -11.05 -8.09 -2.08
CA LEU A 61 -11.80 -7.10 -1.30
C LEU A 61 -13.13 -6.74 -1.97
N ILE A 62 -13.14 -6.43 -3.27
CA ILE A 62 -14.39 -6.10 -4.00
C ILE A 62 -15.32 -7.30 -4.15
N SER A 63 -14.77 -8.52 -4.09
CA SER A 63 -15.55 -9.77 -4.09
C SER A 63 -16.22 -10.01 -2.74
N THR A 64 -15.54 -9.73 -1.63
CA THR A 64 -16.08 -9.92 -0.28
C THR A 64 -17.08 -8.82 0.09
N TYR A 65 -16.78 -7.57 -0.28
CA TYR A 65 -17.59 -6.41 0.10
C TYR A 65 -18.21 -5.76 -1.14
N PRO A 66 -19.49 -6.04 -1.46
CA PRO A 66 -20.12 -5.55 -2.69
C PRO A 66 -20.33 -4.03 -2.72
N ASP A 67 -20.40 -3.40 -1.55
CA ASP A 67 -20.68 -1.97 -1.41
C ASP A 67 -19.42 -1.09 -1.37
N ILE A 68 -18.27 -1.62 -1.79
CA ILE A 68 -17.03 -0.84 -1.87
C ILE A 68 -16.73 -0.35 -3.28
N PHE A 69 -16.11 0.82 -3.35
CA PHE A 69 -15.39 1.33 -4.50
C PHE A 69 -13.90 1.43 -4.17
N VAL A 70 -13.03 1.05 -5.09
CA VAL A 70 -11.58 1.06 -4.88
C VAL A 70 -10.90 2.00 -5.88
N HIS A 71 -10.21 3.01 -5.37
CA HIS A 71 -9.12 3.65 -6.07
C HIS A 71 -7.86 2.80 -5.88
N ALA A 72 -7.09 2.62 -6.95
CA ALA A 72 -5.89 1.80 -6.96
C ALA A 72 -4.78 2.53 -7.69
N CYS A 73 -3.69 2.83 -7.00
CA CYS A 73 -2.55 3.48 -7.64
C CYS A 73 -1.25 2.70 -7.43
N ASP A 74 -0.38 2.80 -8.42
CA ASP A 74 0.97 2.25 -8.37
C ASP A 74 1.89 3.16 -9.19
N PHE A 75 3.16 3.29 -8.81
CA PHE A 75 4.12 4.05 -9.59
C PHE A 75 4.37 3.40 -10.96
N SER A 76 4.17 2.07 -11.05
CA SER A 76 4.41 1.27 -12.25
C SER A 76 3.15 1.24 -13.13
N PRO A 77 3.19 1.83 -14.35
CA PRO A 77 2.08 1.71 -15.30
C PRO A 77 1.78 0.25 -15.66
N ARG A 78 2.79 -0.63 -15.62
CA ARG A 78 2.63 -2.07 -15.82
C ARG A 78 1.76 -2.71 -14.74
N ALA A 79 1.92 -2.32 -13.47
CA ALA A 79 1.08 -2.83 -12.38
C ALA A 79 -0.38 -2.40 -12.58
N VAL A 80 -0.60 -1.13 -12.91
CA VAL A 80 -1.92 -0.57 -13.24
C VAL A 80 -2.55 -1.32 -14.43
N ASP A 81 -1.78 -1.63 -15.47
CA ASP A 81 -2.25 -2.41 -16.61
C ASP A 81 -2.67 -3.84 -16.22
N LEU A 82 -1.97 -4.47 -15.29
CA LEU A 82 -2.35 -5.80 -14.77
C LEU A 82 -3.69 -5.73 -14.04
N VAL A 83 -3.91 -4.70 -13.21
CA VAL A 83 -5.21 -4.46 -12.55
C VAL A 83 -6.31 -4.25 -13.59
N LYS A 84 -6.09 -3.40 -14.59
CA LYS A 84 -7.09 -3.11 -15.65
C LYS A 84 -7.41 -4.32 -16.54
N LYS A 85 -6.46 -5.23 -16.74
CA LYS A 85 -6.63 -6.46 -17.55
C LYS A 85 -7.20 -7.63 -16.75
N HIS A 86 -7.34 -7.50 -15.43
CA HIS A 86 -7.90 -8.57 -14.60
C HIS A 86 -9.36 -8.85 -14.99
N LYS A 87 -9.76 -10.13 -15.02
CA LYS A 87 -11.10 -10.55 -15.45
C LYS A 87 -12.25 -9.94 -14.63
N ASP A 88 -11.98 -9.63 -13.36
CA ASP A 88 -12.96 -9.07 -12.41
C ASP A 88 -12.87 -7.54 -12.33
N TYR A 89 -12.05 -6.90 -13.18
CA TYR A 89 -11.97 -5.45 -13.27
C TYR A 89 -13.29 -4.88 -13.79
N ARG A 90 -13.82 -3.91 -13.03
CA ARG A 90 -15.09 -3.25 -13.28
C ARG A 90 -14.92 -1.76 -13.04
N PRO A 91 -15.02 -0.90 -14.07
CA PRO A 91 -14.77 0.54 -13.91
C PRO A 91 -15.76 1.24 -12.97
N ASP A 92 -16.93 0.64 -12.73
CA ASP A 92 -17.92 1.10 -11.73
C ASP A 92 -17.54 0.75 -10.28
N ARG A 93 -16.54 -0.13 -10.10
CA ARG A 93 -16.06 -0.63 -8.81
C ARG A 93 -14.59 -0.31 -8.55
N VAL A 94 -13.77 -0.14 -9.58
CA VAL A 94 -12.32 0.07 -9.47
C VAL A 94 -11.85 1.17 -10.42
N ASN A 95 -11.26 2.22 -9.87
CA ASN A 95 -10.50 3.22 -10.62
C ASN A 95 -9.00 2.96 -10.42
N ALA A 96 -8.31 2.51 -11.47
CA ALA A 96 -6.88 2.22 -11.44
C ALA A 96 -6.07 3.25 -12.25
N PHE A 97 -5.04 3.84 -11.65
CA PHE A 97 -4.23 4.90 -12.26
C PHE A 97 -2.76 4.83 -11.84
N ALA A 98 -1.86 5.32 -12.69
CA ALA A 98 -0.45 5.44 -12.34
C ALA A 98 -0.26 6.66 -11.44
N CYS A 99 0.54 6.52 -10.38
CA CYS A 99 0.89 7.62 -9.50
C CYS A 99 2.21 7.30 -8.76
N ASP A 100 3.26 8.07 -9.03
CA ASP A 100 4.41 8.19 -8.12
C ASP A 100 4.00 9.09 -6.96
N ILE A 101 3.42 8.49 -5.92
CA ILE A 101 2.95 9.21 -4.74
C ILE A 101 4.06 10.00 -4.01
N THR A 102 5.34 9.77 -4.34
CA THR A 102 6.47 10.50 -3.77
C THR A 102 6.74 11.85 -4.46
N SER A 103 6.11 12.11 -5.61
CA SER A 103 6.31 13.32 -6.41
C SER A 103 5.03 13.90 -7.05
N GLU A 104 3.98 13.10 -7.20
CA GLU A 104 2.69 13.47 -7.79
C GLU A 104 1.58 13.55 -6.74
N GLN A 105 0.48 14.25 -7.03
CA GLN A 105 -0.64 14.40 -6.07
C GLN A 105 -1.77 13.40 -6.35
N LEU A 106 -2.25 12.73 -5.29
CA LEU A 106 -3.42 11.85 -5.39
C LEU A 106 -4.69 12.59 -5.84
N THR A 107 -4.75 13.91 -5.57
CA THR A 107 -5.87 14.78 -5.92
C THR A 107 -6.10 14.95 -7.41
N GLU A 108 -5.14 14.57 -8.25
CA GLU A 108 -5.29 14.55 -9.71
C GLU A 108 -6.25 13.45 -10.19
N ASN A 109 -6.43 12.39 -9.39
CA ASN A 109 -7.22 11.21 -9.75
C ASN A 109 -8.31 10.87 -8.72
N VAL A 110 -8.22 11.43 -7.51
CA VAL A 110 -9.11 11.14 -6.38
C VAL A 110 -9.58 12.45 -5.78
N GLN A 111 -10.88 12.58 -5.52
CA GLN A 111 -11.41 13.81 -4.93
C GLN A 111 -10.85 14.02 -3.51
N PRO A 112 -10.50 15.27 -3.11
CA PRO A 112 -10.10 15.57 -1.74
C PRO A 112 -11.17 15.13 -0.73
N SER A 113 -10.74 14.66 0.44
CA SER A 113 -11.65 14.22 1.52
C SER A 113 -12.77 13.26 1.08
N SER A 114 -12.49 12.33 0.16
CA SER A 114 -13.47 11.38 -0.39
C SER A 114 -13.22 9.92 -0.02
N VAL A 115 -12.05 9.60 0.54
CA VAL A 115 -11.63 8.23 0.87
C VAL A 115 -11.93 7.92 2.33
N ASP A 116 -12.61 6.79 2.59
CA ASP A 116 -12.90 6.31 3.94
C ASP A 116 -11.71 5.55 4.55
N VAL A 117 -11.07 4.70 3.74
CA VAL A 117 -9.93 3.89 4.16
C VAL A 117 -8.83 3.92 3.11
N VAL A 118 -7.60 4.17 3.55
CA VAL A 118 -6.40 4.05 2.72
C VAL A 118 -5.62 2.83 3.18
N THR A 119 -5.25 1.96 2.26
CA THR A 119 -4.45 0.77 2.50
C THR A 119 -3.07 0.90 1.86
N MET A 120 -2.02 0.58 2.62
CA MET A 120 -0.61 0.56 2.18
C MET A 120 0.03 -0.76 2.60
N ILE A 121 0.07 -1.74 1.70
CA ILE A 121 0.53 -3.09 2.01
C ILE A 121 1.85 -3.37 1.29
N PHE A 122 2.93 -3.51 2.05
CA PHE A 122 4.30 -3.67 1.57
C PHE A 122 4.74 -2.56 0.60
N MET A 123 4.20 -1.35 0.82
CA MET A 123 4.38 -0.20 -0.06
C MET A 123 5.42 0.78 0.50
N LEU A 124 5.39 1.06 1.81
CA LEU A 124 6.29 2.05 2.42
C LEU A 124 7.72 1.53 2.50
N SER A 125 7.96 0.22 2.65
CA SER A 125 9.31 -0.36 2.55
C SER A 125 9.98 -0.18 1.18
N ALA A 126 9.23 0.21 0.15
CA ALA A 126 9.74 0.58 -1.16
C ALA A 126 9.94 2.11 -1.32
N VAL A 127 9.56 2.91 -0.32
CA VAL A 127 9.70 4.37 -0.32
C VAL A 127 10.90 4.76 0.52
N ALA A 128 11.72 5.68 0.00
CA ALA A 128 12.81 6.25 0.77
C ALA A 128 12.27 6.91 2.07
N PRO A 129 12.84 6.63 3.25
CA PRO A 129 12.34 7.16 4.53
C PRO A 129 12.13 8.68 4.54
N ALA A 130 13.05 9.43 3.91
CA ALA A 130 12.95 10.88 3.78
C ALA A 130 11.71 11.37 3.00
N LYS A 131 11.15 10.52 2.13
CA LYS A 131 9.95 10.82 1.34
C LYS A 131 8.65 10.31 1.98
N MET A 132 8.70 9.42 2.98
CA MET A 132 7.49 8.91 3.65
C MET A 132 6.59 10.02 4.22
N PRO A 133 7.11 11.11 4.83
CA PRO A 133 6.27 12.20 5.29
C PRO A 133 5.45 12.85 4.16
N LEU A 134 6.02 12.98 2.96
CA LEU A 134 5.33 13.52 1.79
C LEU A 134 4.21 12.57 1.34
N VAL A 135 4.47 11.26 1.33
CA VAL A 135 3.46 10.24 1.00
C VAL A 135 2.27 10.34 1.95
N LEU A 136 2.51 10.45 3.26
CA LEU A 136 1.43 10.55 4.25
C LEU A 136 0.67 11.88 4.16
N GLN A 137 1.37 12.99 3.88
CA GLN A 137 0.74 14.28 3.63
C GLN A 137 -0.19 14.20 2.42
N ASN A 138 0.25 13.57 1.34
CA ASN A 138 -0.54 13.34 0.14
C ASN A 138 -1.78 12.47 0.44
N VAL A 139 -1.59 11.35 1.14
CA VAL A 139 -2.69 10.48 1.64
C VAL A 139 -3.71 11.27 2.47
N ARG A 140 -3.24 12.17 3.34
CA ARG A 140 -4.12 13.00 4.19
C ARG A 140 -5.06 13.89 3.38
N THR A 141 -4.66 14.35 2.19
CA THR A 141 -5.48 15.26 1.35
C THR A 141 -6.76 14.61 0.83
N VAL A 142 -6.71 13.30 0.53
CA VAL A 142 -7.85 12.55 -0.01
C VAL A 142 -8.67 11.84 1.08
N LEU A 143 -8.11 11.68 2.28
CA LEU A 143 -8.76 11.02 3.40
C LEU A 143 -9.86 11.90 4.01
N LYS A 144 -11.06 11.33 4.19
CA LYS A 144 -12.17 11.95 4.93
C LYS A 144 -11.76 12.28 6.37
N ASN A 145 -12.46 13.24 6.97
CA ASN A 145 -12.40 13.41 8.43
C ASN A 145 -12.92 12.15 9.12
N GLY A 146 -12.12 11.58 10.03
CA GLY A 146 -12.41 10.28 10.66
C GLY A 146 -12.07 9.07 9.80
N GLY A 147 -11.54 9.27 8.58
CA GLY A 147 -11.01 8.20 7.75
C GLY A 147 -9.79 7.52 8.38
N ARG A 148 -9.46 6.32 7.90
CA ARG A 148 -8.41 5.48 8.48
C ARG A 148 -7.34 5.14 7.47
N VAL A 149 -6.10 5.07 7.95
CA VAL A 149 -4.97 4.52 7.20
C VAL A 149 -4.63 3.16 7.82
N LEU A 150 -4.67 2.11 7.01
CA LEU A 150 -4.27 0.76 7.38
C LEU A 150 -3.00 0.43 6.61
N PHE A 151 -1.95 0.05 7.32
CA PHE A 151 -0.71 -0.35 6.66
C PHE A 151 -0.19 -1.65 7.24
N ARG A 152 0.48 -2.41 6.39
CA ARG A 152 1.19 -3.64 6.76
C ARG A 152 2.49 -3.62 5.97
N ASP A 153 3.61 -3.58 6.64
CA ASP A 153 4.90 -3.53 5.97
C ASP A 153 5.92 -4.42 6.65
N TYR A 154 7.08 -4.54 6.02
CA TYR A 154 8.24 -5.18 6.64
C TYR A 154 8.75 -4.29 7.76
N ALA A 155 9.02 -4.92 8.91
CA ALA A 155 9.57 -4.25 10.07
C ALA A 155 10.90 -4.87 10.46
N PHE A 156 11.77 -4.07 11.06
CA PHE A 156 12.96 -4.58 11.72
C PHE A 156 12.60 -5.66 12.74
N GLY A 157 13.32 -6.78 12.71
CA GLY A 157 13.14 -7.95 13.57
C GLY A 157 11.95 -8.83 13.21
N ASP A 158 11.28 -8.63 12.07
CA ASP A 158 10.16 -9.49 11.69
C ASP A 158 10.61 -10.83 11.07
N LEU A 159 9.69 -11.81 11.06
CA LEU A 159 9.95 -13.14 10.50
C LEU A 159 10.29 -13.11 9.00
N ALA A 160 9.91 -12.05 8.28
CA ALA A 160 10.27 -11.92 6.87
C ALA A 160 11.72 -11.49 6.71
N GLN A 161 12.21 -10.59 7.56
CA GLN A 161 13.61 -10.20 7.65
C GLN A 161 14.49 -11.41 7.97
N GLU A 162 14.14 -12.21 8.98
CA GLU A 162 14.87 -13.45 9.32
C GLU A 162 14.95 -14.44 8.14
N ARG A 163 13.85 -14.55 7.37
CA ARG A 163 13.80 -15.38 6.16
C ARG A 163 14.67 -14.85 5.03
N LEU A 164 14.81 -13.54 4.89
CA LEU A 164 15.66 -12.91 3.89
C LEU A 164 17.14 -13.03 4.28
N MET A 165 17.47 -12.84 5.57
CA MET A 165 18.80 -13.05 6.13
C MET A 165 19.27 -14.50 5.94
N SER A 166 18.43 -15.48 6.30
CA SER A 166 18.77 -16.92 6.17
C SER A 166 18.97 -17.39 4.73
N LYS A 167 18.46 -16.64 3.74
CA LYS A 167 18.64 -16.92 2.31
C LYS A 167 19.84 -16.19 1.69
N GLY A 168 20.63 -15.47 2.47
CA GLY A 168 21.75 -14.67 1.95
C GLY A 168 21.30 -13.54 1.02
N GLN A 169 20.06 -13.10 1.15
CA GLN A 169 19.45 -12.09 0.28
C GLN A 169 19.70 -10.65 0.76
N GLN A 170 20.66 -10.46 1.68
CA GLN A 170 20.99 -9.17 2.24
C GLN A 170 21.93 -8.40 1.29
N ILE A 171 21.52 -7.20 0.89
CA ILE A 171 22.36 -6.28 0.10
C ILE A 171 23.18 -5.39 1.04
N SER A 172 22.54 -4.87 2.09
CA SER A 172 23.16 -4.05 3.14
C SER A 172 22.41 -4.23 4.45
N GLU A 173 22.84 -3.56 5.51
CA GLU A 173 22.11 -3.59 6.80
C GLU A 173 20.62 -3.28 6.59
N ASN A 174 19.74 -4.16 7.06
CA ASN A 174 18.28 -4.08 6.96
C ASN A 174 17.68 -3.97 5.55
N PHE A 175 18.47 -4.21 4.50
CA PHE A 175 18.05 -4.09 3.11
C PHE A 175 18.29 -5.38 2.33
N TYR A 176 17.26 -5.85 1.63
CA TYR A 176 17.24 -7.20 1.08
C TYR A 176 16.68 -7.24 -0.35
N VAL A 177 17.19 -8.16 -1.18
CA VAL A 177 16.63 -8.49 -2.48
C VAL A 177 15.64 -9.65 -2.36
N ARG A 178 14.43 -9.49 -2.87
CA ARG A 178 13.42 -10.56 -2.92
C ARG A 178 13.73 -11.51 -4.08
N GLY A 179 13.12 -12.70 -4.05
CA GLY A 179 13.28 -13.70 -5.13
C GLY A 179 12.75 -13.26 -6.50
N ASP A 180 11.93 -12.20 -6.55
CA ASP A 180 11.45 -11.56 -7.77
C ASP A 180 12.34 -10.39 -8.22
N GLY A 181 13.47 -10.15 -7.54
CA GLY A 181 14.43 -9.08 -7.80
C GLY A 181 13.99 -7.68 -7.36
N THR A 182 12.82 -7.53 -6.73
CA THR A 182 12.46 -6.29 -6.03
C THR A 182 13.22 -6.19 -4.70
N VAL A 183 13.46 -4.99 -4.19
CA VAL A 183 14.15 -4.78 -2.92
C VAL A 183 13.19 -4.40 -1.80
N SER A 184 13.59 -4.64 -0.56
CA SER A 184 12.82 -4.30 0.65
C SER A 184 13.71 -3.77 1.73
N ALA A 185 13.30 -2.66 2.32
CA ALA A 185 13.84 -2.17 3.57
C ALA A 185 12.99 -2.70 4.73
N CYS A 186 13.60 -3.42 5.67
CA CYS A 186 12.97 -3.86 6.91
C CYS A 186 13.29 -2.84 8.00
N GLU A 187 12.50 -1.78 8.07
CA GLU A 187 12.80 -0.58 8.86
C GLU A 187 11.94 -0.47 10.12
N HIS A 188 12.38 0.39 11.05
CA HIS A 188 11.52 0.90 12.10
C HIS A 188 10.66 2.05 11.57
N ILE A 189 9.35 1.83 11.43
CA ILE A 189 8.42 2.82 10.91
C ILE A 189 7.75 3.56 12.07
N THR A 190 7.93 4.87 12.12
CA THR A 190 7.29 5.77 13.11
C THR A 190 6.43 6.81 12.40
N PHE A 191 5.19 6.98 12.85
CA PHE A 191 4.32 8.06 12.37
C PHE A 191 3.87 8.95 13.52
N GLN A 192 3.96 10.27 13.31
CA GLN A 192 3.31 11.26 14.15
C GLN A 192 2.37 12.09 13.27
N MET A 193 1.10 11.70 13.21
CA MET A 193 0.07 12.53 12.57
C MET A 193 -0.52 13.47 13.63
N SER A 194 -0.17 14.75 13.56
CA SER A 194 -0.89 15.79 14.29
C SER A 194 -2.18 16.14 13.53
N THR A 195 -3.29 16.19 14.27
CA THR A 195 -4.57 16.74 13.81
C THR A 195 -4.49 18.23 13.56
#